data_AF-A0A0X8HRD9-F1
#
_entry.id   AF-A0A0X8HRD9-F1
#
_cell.length_a   1.000
_cell.length_b   1.000
_cell.length_c   1.000
_cell.angle_alpha   90.00
_cell.angle_beta   90.00
_cell.angle_gamma   90.00
#
_symmetry.space_group_name_H-M   'P 1'
#
loop_
_entity.id
_entity.type
_entity.pdbx_description
1 polymer ?
#
loop_
_entity_poly.entity_id
_entity_poly.type
_entity_poly.pdbx_seq_one_letter_code
_entity_poly.pdbx_strand_id
1 'polypeptide(L)'
;MISRKLSCIGRRFLSSAFKRPDINAIFPKKKFVNRLLFELDSRLSFGKLYPVYELLYRNLDKNADAVKIPRGIQPTDLMIMKKVLELTRYRSKSTNKHLLDLENEILYRAAELGDKNASSSLAFEQLRDISKSSLTDVEHSKKIIKALYQQNHPLTLKLTGELAMSNGDGKKAEECFLKFLDYEDETVLAGEVYGKLGELALRKPALAQAEAYFLRSIKYSPVEYSLRSYYYLGELYMNSEPLKARALLESAASQGLRESFKVLGYLELNYFNDYRKAKEWFRIGMDIHDFECLLGYTDCLLKLKDLGAAQKSIEKLTNLVAANPAYKKTYGNVINCIKDDLEVLHGNLEGLENIDTFIAGTSPKQKGRWDI
;
A
#
# COMPACT_ATOMS: atom_id res chain seq x y z
N MET A 1 -38.60 -2.73 -9.15
CA MET A 1 -38.66 -1.36 -9.71
C MET A 1 -37.58 -0.50 -9.06
N ILE A 2 -36.34 -0.55 -9.58
CA ILE A 2 -35.28 0.39 -9.21
C ILE A 2 -34.66 0.83 -10.53
N SER A 3 -35.32 1.79 -11.18
CA SER A 3 -34.76 2.52 -12.32
C SER A 3 -35.05 3.99 -12.09
N ARG A 4 -34.13 4.64 -11.39
CA ARG A 4 -33.85 6.06 -11.55
C ARG A 4 -32.35 6.18 -11.70
N LYS A 5 -31.98 6.68 -12.88
CA LYS A 5 -30.61 6.83 -13.38
C LYS A 5 -29.71 7.42 -12.30
N LEU A 6 -28.50 6.87 -12.19
CA LEU A 6 -27.38 7.47 -11.46
C LEU A 6 -27.07 8.83 -12.12
N SER A 7 -27.78 9.85 -11.64
CA SER A 7 -27.70 11.21 -12.13
C SER A 7 -26.51 11.89 -11.47
N CYS A 8 -25.45 12.04 -12.26
CA CYS A 8 -24.50 13.16 -12.27
C CYS A 8 -23.10 12.98 -11.63
N ILE A 9 -22.14 13.01 -12.55
CA ILE A 9 -20.76 13.55 -12.48
C ILE A 9 -19.75 12.67 -11.72
N GLY A 10 -19.45 11.51 -12.31
CA GLY A 10 -18.06 11.05 -12.36
C GLY A 10 -17.21 12.10 -13.10
N ARG A 11 -16.05 12.46 -12.54
CA ARG A 11 -15.17 13.51 -13.06
C ARG A 11 -14.95 13.38 -14.57
N ARG A 12 -15.50 14.31 -15.34
CA ARG A 12 -14.97 14.65 -16.66
C ARG A 12 -13.70 15.46 -16.42
N PHE A 13 -12.56 14.80 -16.50
CA PHE A 13 -11.34 15.54 -16.79
C PHE A 13 -11.49 16.12 -18.18
N LEU A 14 -11.72 17.43 -18.28
CA LEU A 14 -11.42 18.16 -19.51
C LEU A 14 -9.92 18.02 -19.74
N SER A 15 -9.54 16.97 -20.46
CA SER A 15 -8.19 16.83 -20.97
C SER A 15 -7.97 17.94 -21.97
N SER A 16 -6.98 18.79 -21.71
CA SER A 16 -6.34 19.57 -22.76
C SER A 16 -5.94 18.64 -23.91
N ALA A 17 -5.95 19.18 -25.13
CA ALA A 17 -5.88 18.49 -26.41
C ALA A 17 -4.57 17.72 -26.67
N PHE A 18 -4.30 16.67 -25.90
CA PHE A 18 -3.42 15.58 -26.30
C PHE A 18 -4.28 14.48 -26.89
N LYS A 19 -4.03 14.14 -28.16
CA LYS A 19 -4.74 13.08 -28.88
C LYS A 19 -4.59 11.77 -28.09
N ARG A 20 -5.69 11.25 -27.52
CA ARG A 20 -5.69 9.99 -26.76
C ARG A 20 -5.03 8.89 -27.61
N PRO A 21 -4.05 8.15 -27.06
CA PRO A 21 -3.38 7.10 -27.82
C PRO A 21 -4.36 5.99 -28.19
N ASP A 22 -4.09 5.29 -29.28
CA ASP A 22 -4.87 4.12 -29.67
C ASP A 22 -4.82 3.06 -28.57
N ILE A 23 -5.96 2.42 -28.30
CA ILE A 23 -6.08 1.40 -27.26
C ILE A 23 -5.08 0.27 -27.50
N ASN A 24 -4.87 -0.13 -28.75
CA ASN A 24 -3.92 -1.19 -29.11
C ASN A 24 -2.48 -0.90 -28.65
N ALA A 25 -2.10 0.38 -28.54
CA ALA A 25 -0.75 0.78 -28.15
C ALA A 25 -0.53 0.71 -26.63
N ILE A 26 -1.58 0.91 -25.84
CA ILE A 26 -1.50 0.96 -24.37
C ILE A 26 -2.07 -0.28 -23.68
N PHE A 27 -2.91 -1.05 -24.37
CA PHE A 27 -3.62 -2.18 -23.79
C PHE A 27 -2.68 -3.39 -23.61
N PRO A 28 -2.89 -4.22 -22.56
CA PRO A 28 -2.00 -5.35 -22.33
C PRO A 28 -2.06 -6.40 -23.45
N LYS A 29 -0.93 -7.06 -23.69
CA LYS A 29 -0.81 -8.09 -24.74
C LYS A 29 -1.84 -9.21 -24.53
N LYS A 30 -2.45 -9.70 -25.61
CA LYS A 30 -3.47 -10.78 -25.61
C LYS A 30 -3.09 -11.99 -24.75
N LYS A 31 -1.85 -12.49 -24.83
CA LYS A 31 -1.38 -13.65 -24.05
C LYS A 31 -1.48 -13.39 -22.53
N PHE A 32 -1.12 -12.18 -22.11
CA PHE A 32 -1.19 -11.78 -20.70
C PHE A 32 -2.64 -11.66 -20.23
N VAL A 33 -3.51 -11.02 -21.03
CA VAL A 33 -4.93 -10.90 -20.70
C VAL A 33 -5.63 -12.26 -20.64
N ASN A 34 -5.36 -13.17 -21.58
CA ASN A 34 -5.92 -14.53 -21.53
C ASN A 34 -5.53 -15.27 -20.25
N ARG A 35 -4.29 -15.10 -19.79
CA ARG A 35 -3.86 -15.67 -18.51
C ARG A 35 -4.65 -15.08 -17.34
N LEU A 36 -4.83 -13.76 -17.29
CA LEU A 36 -5.64 -13.11 -16.26
C LEU A 36 -7.11 -13.55 -16.30
N LEU A 37 -7.69 -13.65 -17.49
CA LEU A 37 -9.07 -14.12 -17.65
C LEU A 37 -9.24 -15.57 -17.17
N PHE A 38 -8.24 -16.43 -17.39
CA PHE A 38 -8.23 -17.78 -16.84
C PHE A 38 -8.10 -17.79 -15.31
N GLU A 39 -7.19 -16.99 -14.75
CA GLU A 39 -7.01 -16.85 -13.29
C GLU A 39 -8.29 -16.31 -12.60
N LEU A 40 -9.10 -15.53 -13.30
CA LEU A 40 -10.37 -14.96 -12.83
C LEU A 40 -11.60 -15.83 -13.15
N ASP A 41 -11.40 -17.03 -13.70
CA ASP A 41 -12.47 -17.94 -14.14
C ASP A 41 -13.50 -17.25 -15.06
N SER A 42 -13.01 -16.48 -16.03
CA SER A 42 -13.85 -15.71 -16.92
C SER A 42 -14.63 -16.59 -17.88
N ARG A 43 -15.96 -16.43 -17.86
CA ARG A 43 -16.89 -17.04 -18.83
C ARG A 43 -16.61 -16.62 -20.27
N LEU A 44 -16.09 -15.41 -20.49
CA LEU A 44 -15.86 -14.83 -21.80
C LEU A 44 -14.38 -14.73 -22.14
N SER A 45 -14.04 -15.01 -23.40
CA SER A 45 -12.66 -14.94 -23.91
C SER A 45 -12.29 -13.51 -24.33
N PHE A 46 -10.99 -13.27 -24.47
CA PHE A 46 -10.45 -12.00 -24.97
C PHE A 46 -11.13 -11.53 -26.26
N GLY A 47 -11.42 -12.44 -27.20
CA GLY A 47 -12.07 -12.07 -28.47
C GLY A 47 -13.46 -11.46 -28.30
N LYS A 48 -14.18 -11.83 -27.23
CA LYS A 48 -15.50 -11.26 -26.91
C LYS A 48 -15.42 -10.00 -26.07
N LEU A 49 -14.44 -9.91 -25.16
CA LEU A 49 -14.29 -8.78 -24.23
C LEU A 49 -13.53 -7.60 -24.85
N TYR A 50 -12.55 -7.86 -25.72
CA TYR A 50 -11.72 -6.82 -26.35
C TYR A 50 -12.53 -5.76 -27.11
N PRO A 51 -13.52 -6.13 -27.94
CA PRO A 51 -14.38 -5.15 -28.61
C PRO A 51 -15.15 -4.25 -27.62
N VAL A 52 -15.46 -4.76 -26.42
CA VAL A 52 -16.15 -3.98 -25.38
C VAL A 52 -15.19 -2.98 -24.75
N TYR A 53 -13.94 -3.36 -24.47
CA TYR A 53 -12.91 -2.41 -24.04
C TYR A 53 -12.70 -1.28 -25.05
N GLU A 54 -12.58 -1.63 -26.33
CA GLU A 54 -12.39 -0.68 -27.42
C GLU A 54 -13.59 0.26 -27.58
N LEU A 55 -14.81 -0.29 -27.51
CA LEU A 55 -16.05 0.49 -27.56
C LEU A 55 -16.11 1.51 -26.42
N LEU A 56 -15.85 1.10 -25.18
CA LEU A 56 -15.90 1.99 -24.02
C LEU A 56 -14.79 3.04 -24.10
N TYR A 57 -13.56 2.64 -24.43
CA TYR A 57 -12.40 3.53 -24.52
C TYR A 57 -12.57 4.64 -25.56
N ARG A 58 -13.13 4.32 -26.73
CA ARG A 58 -13.42 5.30 -27.79
C ARG A 58 -14.49 6.31 -27.40
N ASN A 59 -15.31 6.00 -26.40
CA ASN A 59 -16.44 6.82 -26.01
C ASN A 59 -16.29 7.46 -24.62
N LEU A 60 -15.11 7.38 -23.96
CA LEU A 60 -14.89 8.00 -22.65
C LEU A 60 -15.14 9.53 -22.65
N ASP A 61 -14.94 10.21 -23.78
CA ASP A 61 -15.16 11.66 -23.90
C ASP A 61 -16.57 12.03 -24.37
N LYS A 62 -17.39 11.04 -24.75
CA LYS A 62 -18.75 11.25 -25.24
C LYS A 62 -19.75 11.09 -24.09
N ASN A 63 -20.94 11.66 -24.26
CA ASN A 63 -22.00 11.53 -23.25
C ASN A 63 -22.29 10.04 -22.98
N ALA A 64 -22.17 9.65 -21.71
CA ALA A 64 -22.29 8.27 -21.25
C ALA A 64 -23.61 7.60 -21.65
N ASP A 65 -24.71 8.34 -21.76
CA ASP A 65 -26.02 7.77 -22.11
C ASP A 65 -26.11 7.11 -23.50
N ALA A 66 -25.14 7.34 -24.40
CA ALA A 66 -25.19 6.87 -25.78
C ALA A 66 -24.59 5.46 -26.00
N VAL A 67 -23.77 4.96 -25.08
CA VAL A 67 -23.04 3.70 -25.28
C VAL A 67 -23.83 2.53 -24.70
N LYS A 68 -24.37 1.70 -25.59
CA LYS A 68 -25.06 0.46 -25.20
C LYS A 68 -24.08 -0.70 -25.16
N ILE A 69 -24.02 -1.37 -24.02
CA ILE A 69 -23.24 -2.60 -23.86
C ILE A 69 -23.83 -3.69 -24.78
N PRO A 70 -23.02 -4.44 -25.55
CA PRO A 70 -23.50 -5.50 -26.42
C PRO A 70 -24.34 -6.56 -25.68
N ARG A 71 -25.37 -7.08 -26.36
CA ARG A 71 -26.22 -8.15 -25.82
C ARG A 71 -25.36 -9.40 -25.53
N GLY A 72 -25.49 -9.94 -24.33
CA GLY A 72 -24.77 -11.15 -23.89
C GLY A 72 -23.60 -10.91 -22.93
N ILE A 73 -23.18 -9.65 -22.74
CA ILE A 73 -22.28 -9.23 -21.67
C ILE A 73 -23.10 -8.98 -20.40
N GLN A 74 -22.73 -9.64 -19.31
CA GLN A 74 -23.35 -9.50 -18.00
C GLN A 74 -22.61 -8.45 -17.16
N PRO A 75 -23.24 -7.89 -16.12
CA PRO A 75 -22.57 -6.94 -15.21
C PRO A 75 -21.33 -7.55 -14.55
N THR A 76 -21.37 -8.85 -14.24
CA THR A 76 -20.23 -9.59 -13.68
C THR A 76 -19.06 -9.70 -14.66
N ASP A 77 -19.32 -9.85 -15.96
CA ASP A 77 -18.27 -9.85 -16.98
C ASP A 77 -17.54 -8.49 -17.04
N LEU A 78 -18.28 -7.38 -16.84
CA LEU A 78 -17.67 -6.04 -16.73
C LEU A 78 -16.79 -5.92 -15.49
N MET A 79 -17.20 -6.50 -14.36
CA MET A 79 -16.36 -6.53 -13.15
C MET A 79 -15.07 -7.33 -13.35
N ILE A 80 -15.13 -8.44 -14.10
CA ILE A 80 -13.91 -9.17 -14.52
C ILE A 80 -13.05 -8.29 -15.42
N MET A 81 -13.65 -7.57 -16.37
CA MET A 81 -12.92 -6.65 -17.24
C MET A 81 -12.20 -5.55 -16.44
N LYS A 82 -12.87 -4.96 -15.45
CA LYS A 82 -12.26 -4.01 -14.51
C LYS A 82 -11.07 -4.67 -13.78
N LYS A 83 -11.28 -5.87 -13.22
CA LYS A 83 -10.25 -6.58 -12.46
C LYS A 83 -9.02 -6.93 -13.29
N VAL A 84 -9.17 -7.22 -14.58
CA VAL A 84 -8.04 -7.41 -15.52
C VAL A 84 -7.16 -6.15 -15.61
N LEU A 85 -7.77 -4.96 -15.76
CA LEU A 85 -7.01 -3.70 -15.83
C LEU A 85 -6.34 -3.40 -14.49
N GLU A 86 -7.04 -3.66 -13.39
CA GLU A 86 -6.51 -3.51 -12.04
C GLU A 86 -5.29 -4.42 -11.80
N LEU A 87 -5.40 -5.71 -12.11
CA LEU A 87 -4.30 -6.68 -11.98
C LEU A 87 -3.13 -6.36 -12.90
N THR A 88 -3.41 -5.83 -14.09
CA THR A 88 -2.36 -5.32 -14.99
C THR A 88 -1.56 -4.23 -14.28
N ARG A 89 -2.22 -3.21 -13.72
CA ARG A 89 -1.57 -2.12 -12.98
C ARG A 89 -0.75 -2.65 -11.80
N TYR A 90 -1.29 -3.60 -11.02
CA TYR A 90 -0.59 -4.18 -9.88
C TYR A 90 0.66 -4.97 -10.30
N ARG A 91 0.59 -5.76 -11.37
CA ARG A 91 1.71 -6.57 -11.85
C ARG A 91 2.75 -5.77 -12.62
N SER A 92 2.34 -4.75 -13.38
CA SER A 92 3.27 -3.88 -14.10
C SER A 92 3.88 -2.79 -13.22
N LYS A 93 3.34 -2.60 -12.01
CA LYS A 93 3.70 -1.52 -11.07
C LYS A 93 3.67 -0.13 -11.73
N SER A 94 2.84 0.03 -12.77
CA SER A 94 2.74 1.24 -13.58
C SER A 94 1.28 1.65 -13.78
N THR A 95 1.02 2.96 -13.69
CA THR A 95 -0.33 3.50 -13.84
C THR A 95 -0.43 4.27 -15.15
N ASN A 96 -1.27 3.78 -16.06
CA ASN A 96 -1.66 4.51 -17.26
C ASN A 96 -3.00 5.21 -17.00
N LYS A 97 -3.02 6.55 -17.08
CA LYS A 97 -4.21 7.37 -16.83
C LYS A 97 -5.40 6.95 -17.68
N HIS A 98 -5.20 6.67 -18.97
CA HIS A 98 -6.30 6.32 -19.87
C HIS A 98 -6.89 4.93 -19.60
N LEU A 99 -6.06 3.98 -19.15
CA LEU A 99 -6.57 2.67 -18.70
C LEU A 99 -7.29 2.78 -17.35
N LEU A 100 -6.87 3.70 -16.48
CA LEU A 100 -7.57 4.00 -15.24
C LEU A 100 -8.94 4.64 -15.50
N ASP A 101 -9.01 5.60 -16.44
CA ASP A 101 -10.29 6.18 -16.86
C ASP A 101 -11.23 5.11 -17.43
N LEU A 102 -10.69 4.17 -18.23
CA LEU A 102 -11.44 3.02 -18.74
C LEU A 102 -11.90 2.07 -17.63
N GLU A 103 -11.04 1.76 -16.65
CA GLU A 103 -11.38 0.94 -15.48
C GLU A 103 -12.57 1.54 -14.72
N ASN A 104 -12.56 2.86 -14.51
CA ASN A 104 -13.64 3.58 -13.84
C ASN A 104 -14.92 3.54 -14.67
N GLU A 105 -14.86 3.81 -15.98
CA GLU A 105 -16.04 3.72 -16.86
C GLU A 105 -16.68 2.33 -16.83
N ILE A 106 -15.87 1.26 -16.88
CA ILE A 106 -16.36 -0.12 -16.78
C ILE A 106 -17.10 -0.36 -15.46
N LEU A 107 -16.56 0.15 -14.34
CA LEU A 107 -17.20 0.08 -13.03
C LEU A 107 -18.56 0.80 -13.02
N TYR A 108 -18.64 2.00 -13.60
CA TYR A 108 -19.90 2.74 -13.76
C TYR A 108 -20.93 1.92 -14.54
N ARG A 109 -20.54 1.32 -15.67
CA ARG A 109 -21.46 0.49 -16.48
C ARG A 109 -21.92 -0.76 -15.77
N ALA A 110 -21.05 -1.41 -15.00
CA ALA A 110 -21.44 -2.55 -14.18
C ALA A 110 -22.52 -2.15 -13.17
N ALA A 111 -22.37 -1.00 -12.51
CA ALA A 111 -23.36 -0.48 -11.57
C ALA A 111 -24.68 -0.09 -12.26
N GLU A 112 -24.64 0.57 -13.42
CA GLU A 112 -25.84 0.89 -14.20
C GLU A 112 -26.64 -0.35 -14.62
N LEU A 113 -25.95 -1.45 -14.89
CA LEU A 113 -26.58 -2.73 -15.22
C LEU A 113 -27.02 -3.53 -13.97
N GLY A 114 -26.86 -2.99 -12.77
CA GLY A 114 -27.37 -3.57 -11.53
C GLY A 114 -26.38 -4.44 -10.76
N ASP A 115 -25.09 -4.39 -11.05
CA ASP A 115 -24.08 -5.08 -10.24
C ASP A 115 -23.99 -4.45 -8.84
N LYS A 116 -24.24 -5.27 -7.80
CA LYS A 116 -24.24 -4.82 -6.41
C LYS A 116 -22.83 -4.49 -5.90
N ASN A 117 -21.81 -5.22 -6.36
CA ASN A 117 -20.42 -4.95 -6.00
C ASN A 117 -19.97 -3.62 -6.58
N ALA A 118 -20.26 -3.38 -7.86
CA ALA A 118 -19.97 -2.11 -8.51
C ALA A 118 -20.68 -0.93 -7.83
N SER A 119 -21.97 -1.09 -7.53
CA SER A 119 -22.77 -0.08 -6.84
C SER A 119 -22.22 0.23 -5.45
N SER A 120 -21.79 -0.80 -4.71
CA SER A 120 -21.15 -0.63 -3.41
C SER A 120 -19.83 0.13 -3.54
N SER A 121 -18.94 -0.27 -4.45
CA SER A 121 -17.65 0.39 -4.64
C SER A 121 -17.80 1.88 -4.96
N LEU A 122 -18.69 2.23 -5.89
CA LEU A 122 -18.96 3.63 -6.26
C LEU A 122 -19.54 4.43 -5.08
N ALA A 123 -20.47 3.85 -4.33
CA ALA A 123 -21.08 4.53 -3.20
C ALA A 123 -20.06 4.86 -2.09
N PHE A 124 -19.12 3.94 -1.82
CA PHE A 124 -18.04 4.18 -0.86
C PHE A 124 -16.98 5.16 -1.37
N GLU A 125 -16.70 5.20 -2.68
CA GLU A 125 -15.80 6.19 -3.26
C GLU A 125 -16.34 7.61 -3.06
N GLN A 126 -17.65 7.82 -3.26
CA GLN A 126 -18.29 9.11 -3.00
C GLN A 126 -18.23 9.53 -1.52
N LEU A 127 -18.27 8.58 -0.58
CA LEU A 127 -18.14 8.88 0.85
C LEU A 127 -16.70 9.21 1.28
N ARG A 128 -15.69 8.73 0.55
CA ARG A 128 -14.27 9.05 0.84
C ARG A 128 -13.91 10.46 0.37
N ASP A 129 -14.51 10.92 -0.74
CA ASP A 129 -14.23 12.19 -1.40
C ASP A 129 -15.38 13.22 -1.26
N ILE A 130 -15.94 13.40 -0.06
CA ILE A 130 -17.13 14.25 0.20
C ILE A 130 -16.97 15.68 -0.34
N SER A 131 -15.77 16.26 -0.26
CA SER A 131 -15.49 17.63 -0.70
C SER A 131 -15.67 17.85 -2.21
N LYS A 132 -15.78 16.78 -3.00
CA LYS A 132 -15.91 16.82 -4.45
C LYS A 132 -17.25 16.26 -4.96
N SER A 133 -18.09 15.78 -4.06
CA SER A 133 -19.40 15.21 -4.38
C SER A 133 -20.53 16.17 -4.06
N SER A 134 -21.61 16.14 -4.84
CA SER A 134 -22.80 16.91 -4.51
C SER A 134 -23.49 16.32 -3.28
N LEU A 135 -24.18 17.16 -2.49
CA LEU A 135 -24.91 16.70 -1.31
C LEU A 135 -25.97 15.64 -1.66
N THR A 136 -26.60 15.76 -2.83
CA THR A 136 -27.59 14.81 -3.33
C THR A 136 -26.99 13.44 -3.64
N ASP A 137 -25.77 13.40 -4.17
CA ASP A 137 -25.09 12.14 -4.49
C ASP A 137 -24.64 11.41 -3.22
N VAL A 138 -24.15 12.17 -2.24
CA VAL A 138 -23.77 11.65 -0.92
C VAL A 138 -24.97 11.01 -0.22
N GLU A 139 -26.13 11.65 -0.23
CA GLU A 139 -27.35 11.09 0.34
C GLU A 139 -27.81 9.82 -0.38
N HIS A 140 -27.74 9.82 -1.72
CA HIS A 140 -28.08 8.65 -2.52
C HIS A 140 -27.14 7.47 -2.22
N SER A 141 -25.83 7.71 -2.14
CA SER A 141 -24.84 6.70 -1.79
C SER A 141 -25.04 6.13 -0.39
N LYS A 142 -25.40 6.96 0.60
CA LYS A 142 -25.79 6.48 1.93
C LYS A 142 -27.01 5.56 1.88
N LYS A 143 -28.01 5.87 1.04
CA LYS A 143 -29.19 5.00 0.85
C LYS A 143 -28.80 3.65 0.24
N ILE A 144 -27.95 3.65 -0.79
CA ILE A 144 -27.44 2.42 -1.41
C ILE A 144 -26.70 1.57 -0.39
N ILE A 145 -25.75 2.15 0.34
CA ILE A 145 -24.94 1.45 1.34
C ILE A 145 -25.85 0.86 2.43
N LYS A 146 -26.82 1.63 2.93
CA LYS A 146 -27.77 1.14 3.92
C LYS A 146 -28.58 -0.06 3.41
N ALA A 147 -29.07 0.01 2.17
CA ALA A 147 -29.84 -1.08 1.57
C ALA A 147 -29.00 -2.35 1.36
N LEU A 148 -27.75 -2.21 0.92
CA LEU A 148 -26.83 -3.33 0.73
C LEU A 148 -26.34 -3.92 2.07
N TYR A 149 -26.11 -3.08 3.06
CA TYR A 149 -25.72 -3.50 4.41
C TYR A 149 -26.83 -4.31 5.09
N GLN A 150 -28.10 -3.90 4.92
CA GLN A 150 -29.27 -4.65 5.40
C GLN A 150 -29.41 -6.03 4.73
N GLN A 151 -28.91 -6.17 3.50
CA GLN A 151 -28.84 -7.45 2.79
C GLN A 151 -27.62 -8.29 3.16
N ASN A 152 -26.80 -7.85 4.14
CA ASN A 152 -25.52 -8.46 4.50
C ASN A 152 -24.60 -8.67 3.28
N HIS A 153 -24.61 -7.73 2.34
CA HIS A 153 -23.81 -7.84 1.12
C HIS A 153 -22.30 -7.85 1.47
N PRO A 154 -21.53 -8.89 1.07
CA PRO A 154 -20.15 -9.09 1.56
C PRO A 154 -19.25 -7.88 1.31
N LEU A 155 -19.13 -7.40 0.07
CA LEU A 155 -18.27 -6.25 -0.22
C LEU A 155 -18.67 -5.00 0.57
N THR A 156 -19.96 -4.80 0.83
CA THR A 156 -20.44 -3.67 1.63
C THR A 156 -20.04 -3.81 3.09
N LEU A 157 -20.07 -5.02 3.67
CA LEU A 157 -19.58 -5.28 5.03
C LEU A 157 -18.08 -4.96 5.14
N LYS A 158 -17.27 -5.47 4.21
CA LYS A 158 -15.83 -5.18 4.13
C LYS A 158 -15.55 -3.68 4.07
N LEU A 159 -16.18 -2.97 3.12
CA LEU A 159 -15.96 -1.53 2.92
C LEU A 159 -16.47 -0.70 4.11
N THR A 160 -17.53 -1.14 4.79
CA THR A 160 -18.00 -0.50 6.03
C THR A 160 -16.96 -0.63 7.14
N GLY A 161 -16.36 -1.82 7.28
CA GLY A 161 -15.28 -2.06 8.24
C GLY A 161 -14.04 -1.21 7.94
N GLU A 162 -13.63 -1.11 6.67
CA GLU A 162 -12.52 -0.23 6.24
C GLU A 162 -12.78 1.25 6.54
N LEU A 163 -14.02 1.71 6.35
CA LEU A 163 -14.42 3.08 6.67
C LEU A 163 -14.37 3.33 8.18
N ALA A 164 -14.90 2.40 8.99
CA ALA A 164 -14.84 2.48 10.44
C ALA A 164 -13.39 2.52 10.95
N MET A 165 -12.52 1.67 10.40
CA MET A 165 -11.10 1.62 10.74
C MET A 165 -10.37 2.93 10.40
N SER A 166 -10.66 3.51 9.23
CA SER A 166 -10.12 4.82 8.82
C SER A 166 -10.57 5.97 9.74
N ASN A 167 -11.77 5.87 10.31
CA ASN A 167 -12.31 6.82 11.28
C ASN A 167 -11.84 6.56 12.73
N GLY A 168 -10.98 5.57 12.96
CA GLY A 168 -10.47 5.20 14.28
C GLY A 168 -11.40 4.32 15.12
N ASP A 169 -12.56 3.90 14.60
CA ASP A 169 -13.49 3.01 15.29
C ASP A 169 -13.11 1.53 15.04
N GLY A 170 -12.11 1.06 15.79
CA GLY A 170 -11.60 -0.30 15.66
C GLY A 170 -12.60 -1.39 16.06
N LYS A 171 -13.54 -1.10 16.98
CA LYS A 171 -14.54 -2.08 17.44
C LYS A 171 -15.57 -2.35 16.36
N LYS A 172 -16.17 -1.31 15.78
CA LYS A 172 -17.11 -1.49 14.67
C LYS A 172 -16.44 -2.09 13.43
N ALA A 173 -15.18 -1.76 13.19
CA ALA A 173 -14.42 -2.36 12.10
C ALA A 173 -14.30 -3.88 12.28
N GLU A 174 -13.90 -4.34 13.45
CA GLU A 174 -13.80 -5.76 13.80
C GLU A 174 -15.15 -6.48 13.66
N GLU A 175 -16.23 -5.90 14.18
CA GLU A 175 -17.58 -6.47 14.04
C GLU A 175 -17.99 -6.64 12.56
N CYS A 176 -17.73 -5.64 11.73
CA CYS A 176 -18.06 -5.70 10.29
C CYS A 176 -17.21 -6.73 9.56
N PHE A 177 -15.93 -6.85 9.91
CA PHE A 177 -15.00 -7.81 9.31
C PHE A 177 -15.34 -9.25 9.71
N LEU A 178 -15.64 -9.50 10.98
CA LEU A 178 -16.08 -10.83 11.42
C LEU A 178 -17.40 -11.20 10.75
N LYS A 179 -18.35 -10.27 10.68
CA LYS A 179 -19.61 -10.49 9.96
C LYS A 179 -19.41 -10.74 8.47
N PHE A 180 -18.38 -10.17 7.83
CA PHE A 180 -18.02 -10.49 6.45
C PHE A 180 -17.56 -11.94 6.32
N LEU A 181 -16.69 -12.40 7.24
CA LEU A 181 -16.14 -13.74 7.24
C LEU A 181 -17.21 -14.83 7.44
N ASP A 182 -18.35 -14.50 8.07
CA ASP A 182 -19.50 -15.42 8.15
C ASP A 182 -20.08 -15.80 6.77
N TYR A 183 -19.82 -15.00 5.72
CA TYR A 183 -20.29 -15.24 4.35
C TYR A 183 -19.16 -15.65 3.40
N GLU A 184 -17.97 -15.08 3.57
CA GLU A 184 -16.80 -15.33 2.73
C GLU A 184 -15.54 -15.44 3.61
N ASP A 185 -15.14 -16.65 3.98
CA ASP A 185 -13.94 -16.92 4.79
C ASP A 185 -12.75 -17.49 4.00
N GLU A 186 -12.99 -18.01 2.79
CA GLU A 186 -11.96 -18.64 1.95
C GLU A 186 -11.79 -17.98 0.58
N THR A 187 -11.95 -16.66 0.51
CA THR A 187 -11.79 -15.87 -0.73
C THR A 187 -10.57 -14.95 -0.68
N VAL A 188 -10.17 -14.40 -1.83
CA VAL A 188 -9.12 -13.37 -1.88
C VAL A 188 -9.50 -12.15 -1.03
N LEU A 189 -10.78 -11.77 -1.03
CA LEU A 189 -11.30 -10.69 -0.18
C LEU A 189 -11.23 -11.05 1.30
N ALA A 190 -11.49 -12.32 1.66
CA ALA A 190 -11.29 -12.80 3.02
C ALA A 190 -9.82 -12.67 3.45
N GLY A 191 -8.89 -12.98 2.56
CA GLY A 191 -7.46 -12.76 2.80
C GLY A 191 -7.11 -11.31 3.13
N GLU A 192 -7.70 -10.33 2.43
CA GLU A 192 -7.55 -8.90 2.77
C GLU A 192 -8.16 -8.57 4.14
N VAL A 193 -9.35 -9.10 4.43
CA VAL A 193 -10.06 -8.87 5.71
C VAL A 193 -9.29 -9.45 6.89
N TYR A 194 -8.74 -10.65 6.75
CA TYR A 194 -7.85 -11.24 7.75
C TYR A 194 -6.62 -10.36 8.01
N GLY A 195 -6.01 -9.80 6.97
CA GLY A 195 -4.90 -8.86 7.13
C GLY A 195 -5.29 -7.64 7.98
N LYS A 196 -6.49 -7.10 7.77
CA LYS A 196 -7.02 -5.98 8.56
C LYS A 196 -7.37 -6.35 9.99
N LEU A 197 -7.92 -7.55 10.22
CA LEU A 197 -8.12 -8.08 11.56
C LEU A 197 -6.80 -8.29 12.30
N GLY A 198 -5.75 -8.74 11.61
CA GLY A 198 -4.39 -8.82 12.16
C GLY A 198 -3.86 -7.45 12.59
N GLU A 199 -3.99 -6.42 11.74
CA GLU A 199 -3.63 -5.04 12.08
C GLU A 199 -4.40 -4.52 13.31
N LEU A 200 -5.70 -4.84 13.44
CA LEU A 200 -6.50 -4.48 14.61
C LEU A 200 -6.07 -5.25 15.87
N ALA A 201 -5.73 -6.53 15.72
CA ALA A 201 -5.26 -7.37 16.81
C ALA A 201 -3.90 -6.90 17.35
N LEU A 202 -3.01 -6.38 16.50
CA LEU A 202 -1.74 -5.77 16.93
C LEU A 202 -1.91 -4.50 17.78
N ARG A 203 -3.03 -3.77 17.62
CA ARG A 203 -3.35 -2.62 18.49
C ARG A 203 -3.80 -3.04 19.88
N LYS A 204 -4.09 -4.34 20.05
CA LYS A 204 -4.41 -4.98 21.32
C LYS A 204 -3.20 -5.83 21.75
N PRO A 205 -3.08 -6.22 23.03
CA PRO A 205 -2.05 -7.17 23.46
C PRO A 205 -2.38 -8.63 23.02
N ALA A 206 -2.83 -8.83 21.78
CA ALA A 206 -3.35 -10.10 21.24
C ALA A 206 -2.46 -10.65 20.12
N LEU A 207 -1.17 -10.84 20.40
CA LEU A 207 -0.16 -11.20 19.39
C LEU A 207 -0.43 -12.55 18.70
N ALA A 208 -0.83 -13.58 19.45
CA ALA A 208 -1.16 -14.90 18.87
C ALA A 208 -2.36 -14.83 17.92
N GLN A 209 -3.34 -13.98 18.22
CA GLN A 209 -4.49 -13.77 17.35
C GLN A 209 -4.09 -13.02 16.08
N ALA A 210 -3.24 -11.99 16.22
CA ALA A 210 -2.70 -11.26 15.07
C ALA A 210 -1.94 -12.18 14.11
N GLU A 211 -1.06 -13.02 14.66
CA GLU A 211 -0.32 -14.04 13.91
C GLU A 211 -1.26 -14.97 13.13
N ALA A 212 -2.27 -15.54 13.79
CA ALA A 212 -3.24 -16.43 13.15
C ALA A 212 -3.97 -15.74 11.99
N TYR A 213 -4.36 -14.47 12.16
CA TYR A 213 -4.99 -13.69 11.09
C TYR A 213 -4.04 -13.41 9.93
N PHE A 214 -2.81 -13.00 10.18
CA PHE A 214 -1.86 -12.76 9.09
C PHE A 214 -1.53 -14.04 8.31
N LEU A 215 -1.42 -15.20 8.98
CA LEU A 215 -1.22 -16.48 8.30
C LEU A 215 -2.40 -16.82 7.39
N ARG A 216 -3.65 -16.59 7.83
CA ARG A 216 -4.84 -16.76 6.99
C ARG A 216 -4.85 -15.76 5.82
N SER A 217 -4.43 -14.52 6.07
CA SER A 217 -4.31 -13.49 5.02
C SER A 217 -3.40 -13.96 3.88
N ILE A 218 -2.22 -14.48 4.21
CA ILE A 218 -1.25 -15.01 3.25
C ILE A 218 -1.78 -16.27 2.55
N LYS A 219 -2.51 -17.14 3.26
CA LYS A 219 -3.08 -18.37 2.68
C LYS A 219 -4.09 -18.07 1.57
N TYR A 220 -4.97 -17.09 1.79
CA TYR A 220 -6.12 -16.85 0.89
C TYR A 220 -5.92 -15.72 -0.11
N SER A 221 -4.91 -14.85 0.07
CA SER A 221 -4.66 -13.75 -0.86
C SER A 221 -3.25 -13.81 -1.44
N PRO A 222 -3.07 -13.45 -2.73
CA PRO A 222 -1.76 -13.42 -3.33
C PRO A 222 -0.90 -12.31 -2.68
N VAL A 223 0.41 -12.41 -2.86
CA VAL A 223 1.39 -11.55 -2.17
C VAL A 223 1.11 -10.06 -2.36
N GLU A 224 0.63 -9.65 -3.54
CA GLU A 224 0.34 -8.25 -3.85
C GLU A 224 -0.74 -7.63 -2.95
N TYR A 225 -1.64 -8.45 -2.39
CA TYR A 225 -2.73 -8.01 -1.51
C TYR A 225 -2.43 -8.27 -0.01
N SER A 226 -1.45 -9.12 0.32
CA SER A 226 -1.04 -9.46 1.69
C SER A 226 0.32 -8.93 2.12
N LEU A 227 0.92 -7.98 1.39
CA LEU A 227 2.25 -7.40 1.70
C LEU A 227 2.44 -7.00 3.16
N ARG A 228 1.43 -6.35 3.75
CA ARG A 228 1.47 -5.95 5.16
C ARG A 228 1.43 -7.13 6.10
N SER A 229 0.71 -8.19 5.77
CA SER A 229 0.67 -9.43 6.55
C SER A 229 2.04 -10.12 6.56
N TYR A 230 2.73 -10.17 5.41
CA TYR A 230 4.13 -10.64 5.35
C TYR A 230 5.05 -9.80 6.23
N TYR A 231 4.94 -8.48 6.13
CA TYR A 231 5.74 -7.55 6.92
C TYR A 231 5.53 -7.71 8.44
N TYR A 232 4.27 -7.68 8.89
CA TYR A 232 3.97 -7.77 10.32
C TYR A 232 4.28 -9.16 10.91
N LEU A 233 4.09 -10.25 10.16
CA LEU A 233 4.57 -11.56 10.60
C LEU A 233 6.09 -11.60 10.68
N GLY A 234 6.77 -10.97 9.71
CA GLY A 234 8.20 -10.76 9.76
C GLY A 234 8.63 -10.10 11.07
N GLU A 235 7.97 -9.00 11.44
CA GLU A 235 8.23 -8.28 12.70
C GLU A 235 7.98 -9.14 13.95
N LEU A 236 6.86 -9.89 13.98
CA LEU A 236 6.51 -10.77 15.10
C LEU A 236 7.56 -11.87 15.32
N TYR A 237 8.15 -12.38 14.24
CA TYR A 237 9.13 -13.46 14.30
C TYR A 237 10.58 -12.98 14.44
N MET A 238 10.86 -11.67 14.44
CA MET A 238 12.25 -11.16 14.46
C MET A 238 13.08 -11.74 15.61
N ASN A 239 12.50 -11.85 16.80
CA ASN A 239 13.20 -12.28 18.00
C ASN A 239 13.14 -13.80 18.22
N SER A 240 12.14 -14.48 17.68
CA SER A 240 11.90 -15.92 17.92
C SER A 240 12.40 -16.81 16.77
N GLU A 241 12.15 -16.41 15.53
CA GLU A 241 12.48 -17.16 14.31
C GLU A 241 13.08 -16.23 13.22
N PRO A 242 14.29 -15.69 13.42
CA PRO A 242 14.86 -14.63 12.57
C PRO A 242 15.09 -15.03 11.11
N LEU A 243 15.35 -16.31 10.84
CA LEU A 243 15.45 -16.83 9.46
C LEU A 243 14.10 -16.76 8.72
N LYS A 244 13.02 -17.10 9.44
CA LYS A 244 11.65 -17.03 8.93
C LYS A 244 11.22 -15.57 8.78
N ALA A 245 11.55 -14.73 9.76
CA ALA A 245 11.34 -13.28 9.69
C ALA A 245 11.99 -12.69 8.44
N ARG A 246 13.26 -13.02 8.19
CA ARG A 246 13.99 -12.58 6.98
C ARG A 246 13.26 -12.96 5.71
N ALA A 247 12.87 -14.22 5.53
CA ALA A 247 12.19 -14.67 4.31
C ALA A 247 10.85 -13.96 4.07
N LEU A 248 10.09 -13.69 5.13
CA LEU A 248 8.83 -12.96 5.05
C LEU A 248 9.05 -11.49 4.68
N LEU A 249 10.02 -10.84 5.31
CA LEU A 249 10.38 -9.45 5.03
C LEU A 249 10.97 -9.29 3.62
N GLU A 250 11.80 -10.23 3.15
CA GLU A 250 12.32 -10.26 1.78
C GLU A 250 11.17 -10.40 0.75
N SER A 251 10.16 -11.21 1.06
CA SER A 251 8.95 -11.34 0.23
C SER A 251 8.20 -10.01 0.12
N ALA A 252 8.02 -9.30 1.24
CA ALA A 252 7.40 -7.98 1.24
C ALA A 252 8.24 -6.91 0.50
N ALA A 253 9.56 -6.91 0.72
CA ALA A 253 10.52 -6.01 0.08
C ALA A 253 10.56 -6.21 -1.44
N SER A 254 10.53 -7.46 -1.92
CA SER A 254 10.53 -7.80 -3.36
C SER A 254 9.35 -7.19 -4.13
N GLN A 255 8.26 -6.90 -3.42
CA GLN A 255 7.05 -6.29 -3.97
C GLN A 255 7.02 -4.76 -3.85
N GLY A 256 8.07 -4.17 -3.27
CA GLY A 256 8.27 -2.74 -3.13
C GLY A 256 7.73 -2.14 -1.83
N LEU A 257 7.51 -2.95 -0.78
CA LEU A 257 7.13 -2.41 0.53
C LEU A 257 8.34 -1.72 1.18
N ARG A 258 8.25 -0.38 1.28
CA ARG A 258 9.37 0.49 1.65
C ARG A 258 9.85 0.23 3.08
N GLU A 259 8.90 0.02 3.99
CA GLU A 259 9.13 -0.22 5.41
C GLU A 259 10.00 -1.46 5.65
N SER A 260 9.99 -2.43 4.72
CA SER A 260 10.77 -3.66 4.84
C SER A 260 12.28 -3.44 4.72
N PHE A 261 12.73 -2.43 3.96
CA PHE A 261 14.16 -2.23 3.69
C PHE A 261 14.94 -1.90 4.97
N LYS A 262 14.40 -0.97 5.77
CA LYS A 262 14.98 -0.62 7.06
C LYS A 262 15.05 -1.82 8.00
N VAL A 263 13.95 -2.55 8.13
CA VAL A 263 13.85 -3.70 9.05
C VAL A 263 14.81 -4.81 8.63
N LEU A 264 14.89 -5.12 7.33
CA LEU A 264 15.87 -6.06 6.79
C LEU A 264 17.30 -5.60 7.02
N GLY A 265 17.59 -4.31 6.79
CA GLY A 265 18.91 -3.73 7.05
C GLY A 265 19.35 -3.93 8.50
N TYR A 266 18.49 -3.61 9.47
CA TYR A 266 18.80 -3.80 10.89
C TYR A 266 18.83 -5.28 11.30
N LEU A 267 18.02 -6.13 10.69
CA LEU A 267 18.05 -7.58 10.94
C LEU A 267 19.39 -8.19 10.47
N GLU A 268 19.85 -7.85 9.27
CA GLU A 268 21.14 -8.30 8.75
C GLU A 268 22.31 -7.70 9.55
N LEU A 269 22.22 -6.43 9.94
CA LEU A 269 23.24 -5.72 10.72
C LEU A 269 23.38 -6.30 12.14
N ASN A 270 22.28 -6.38 12.89
CA ASN A 270 22.32 -6.66 14.33
C ASN A 270 22.25 -8.15 14.66
N TYR A 271 21.50 -8.94 13.89
CA TYR A 271 21.29 -10.35 14.19
C TYR A 271 22.26 -11.24 13.41
N PHE A 272 22.36 -11.05 12.09
CA PHE A 272 23.21 -11.89 11.23
C PHE A 272 24.65 -11.37 11.14
N ASN A 273 24.93 -10.14 11.56
CA ASN A 273 26.22 -9.46 11.42
C ASN A 273 26.74 -9.45 9.96
N ASP A 274 25.83 -9.46 8.97
CA ASP A 274 26.17 -9.34 7.55
C ASP A 274 26.09 -7.87 7.12
N TYR A 275 27.16 -7.14 7.42
CA TYR A 275 27.26 -5.71 7.14
C TYR A 275 27.18 -5.40 5.63
N ARG A 276 27.61 -6.32 4.76
CA ARG A 276 27.56 -6.11 3.31
C ARG A 276 26.12 -6.18 2.82
N LYS A 277 25.36 -7.18 3.26
CA LYS A 277 23.96 -7.33 2.89
C LYS A 277 23.09 -6.25 3.54
N ALA A 278 23.35 -5.91 4.80
CA ALA A 278 22.70 -4.80 5.50
C ALA A 278 22.89 -3.48 4.74
N LYS A 279 24.12 -3.18 4.30
CA LYS A 279 24.44 -1.99 3.50
C LYS A 279 23.59 -1.90 2.22
N GLU A 280 23.41 -3.00 1.50
CA GLU A 280 22.58 -3.01 0.28
C GLU A 280 21.11 -2.72 0.58
N TRP A 281 20.55 -3.30 1.64
CA TRP A 281 19.17 -3.00 2.04
C TRP A 281 18.98 -1.53 2.41
N PHE A 282 19.89 -0.98 3.21
CA PHE A 282 19.86 0.44 3.55
C PHE A 282 20.08 1.34 2.34
N ARG A 283 20.93 0.97 1.39
CA ARG A 283 21.14 1.71 0.13
C ARG A 283 19.84 1.84 -0.66
N ILE A 284 19.08 0.74 -0.80
CA ILE A 284 17.78 0.77 -1.47
C ILE A 284 16.81 1.71 -0.74
N GLY A 285 16.80 1.69 0.59
CA GLY A 285 16.02 2.62 1.41
C GLY A 285 16.45 4.09 1.25
N MET A 286 17.74 4.36 1.11
CA MET A 286 18.25 5.71 0.82
C MET A 286 17.81 6.24 -0.54
N ASP A 287 17.79 5.38 -1.57
CA ASP A 287 17.36 5.75 -2.91
C ASP A 287 15.89 6.24 -2.93
N ILE A 288 15.07 5.77 -1.98
CA ILE A 288 13.69 6.25 -1.76
C ILE A 288 13.56 7.33 -0.66
N HIS A 289 14.69 7.87 -0.21
CA HIS A 289 14.82 8.99 0.73
C HIS A 289 14.36 8.68 2.16
N ASP A 290 14.53 7.42 2.59
CA ASP A 290 14.33 7.03 3.99
C ASP A 290 15.53 7.46 4.85
N PHE A 291 15.27 8.36 5.79
CA PHE A 291 16.28 8.89 6.72
C PHE A 291 16.86 7.81 7.65
N GLU A 292 16.05 6.87 8.13
CA GLU A 292 16.53 5.83 9.05
C GLU A 292 17.41 4.81 8.32
N CYS A 293 17.19 4.62 7.01
CA CYS A 293 18.08 3.84 6.17
C CYS A 293 19.44 4.53 5.96
N LEU A 294 19.48 5.86 5.83
CA LEU A 294 20.75 6.60 5.75
C LEU A 294 21.59 6.45 7.04
N LEU A 295 20.93 6.42 8.20
CA LEU A 295 21.59 6.14 9.48
C LEU A 295 22.21 4.73 9.48
N GLY A 296 21.41 3.70 9.17
CA GLY A 296 21.89 2.32 9.12
C GLY A 296 22.99 2.08 8.06
N TYR A 297 22.91 2.76 6.92
CA TYR A 297 23.95 2.74 5.90
C TYR A 297 25.28 3.28 6.43
N THR A 298 25.23 4.38 7.19
CA THR A 298 26.41 5.00 7.81
C THR A 298 27.05 4.05 8.81
N ASP A 299 26.25 3.40 9.66
CA ASP A 299 26.74 2.39 10.61
C ASP A 299 27.43 1.23 9.88
N CYS A 300 26.82 0.72 8.81
CA CYS A 300 27.43 -0.33 7.99
C CYS A 300 28.80 0.08 7.41
N LEU A 301 28.96 1.33 6.97
CA LEU A 301 30.25 1.83 6.45
C LEU A 301 31.32 1.89 7.53
N LEU A 302 30.96 2.32 8.75
CA LEU A 302 31.86 2.32 9.90
C LEU A 302 32.30 0.89 10.26
N LYS A 303 31.35 -0.05 10.35
CA LYS A 303 31.67 -1.46 10.64
C LYS A 303 32.50 -2.12 9.55
N LEU A 304 32.33 -1.72 8.29
CA LEU A 304 33.14 -2.16 7.16
C LEU A 304 34.48 -1.41 7.03
N LYS A 305 34.74 -0.41 7.89
CA LYS A 305 35.93 0.45 7.87
C LYS A 305 36.13 1.23 6.56
N ASP A 306 35.04 1.52 5.84
CA ASP A 306 35.08 2.41 4.68
C ASP A 306 34.94 3.87 5.15
N LEU A 307 36.04 4.37 5.71
CA LEU A 307 36.09 5.66 6.41
C LEU A 307 35.76 6.85 5.50
N GLY A 308 36.25 6.83 4.26
CA GLY A 308 36.01 7.90 3.30
C GLY A 308 34.55 7.99 2.86
N ALA A 309 33.88 6.85 2.68
CA ALA A 309 32.45 6.84 2.40
C ALA A 309 31.62 7.22 3.65
N ALA A 310 32.06 6.77 4.84
CA ALA A 310 31.38 7.08 6.10
C ALA A 310 31.35 8.60 6.36
N GLN A 311 32.48 9.29 6.17
CA GLN A 311 32.57 10.74 6.29
C GLN A 311 31.57 11.46 5.39
N LYS A 312 31.54 11.12 4.10
CA LYS A 312 30.58 11.69 3.13
C LYS A 312 29.13 11.42 3.54
N SER A 313 28.85 10.27 4.15
CA SER A 313 27.53 9.93 4.65
C SER A 313 27.12 10.77 5.86
N ILE A 314 28.05 11.01 6.79
CA ILE A 314 27.85 11.87 7.96
C ILE A 314 27.63 13.34 7.55
N GLU A 315 28.37 13.85 6.58
CA GLU A 315 28.15 15.19 6.02
C GLU A 315 26.74 15.33 5.44
N LYS A 316 26.30 14.33 4.66
CA LYS A 316 24.92 14.29 4.12
C LYS A 316 23.87 14.26 5.25
N LEU A 317 24.07 13.45 6.28
CA LEU A 317 23.19 13.40 7.45
C LEU A 317 23.10 14.76 8.14
N THR A 318 24.25 15.40 8.38
CA THR A 318 24.33 16.71 9.03
C THR A 318 23.57 17.78 8.23
N ASN A 319 23.76 17.81 6.91
CA ASN A 319 23.06 18.73 6.02
C ASN A 319 21.53 18.49 6.03
N LEU A 320 21.09 17.22 6.03
CA LEU A 320 19.67 16.88 6.09
C LEU A 320 19.01 17.27 7.42
N VAL A 321 19.72 17.09 8.54
CA VAL A 321 19.26 17.48 9.87
C VAL A 321 19.20 19.01 10.01
N ALA A 322 20.18 19.73 9.44
CA ALA A 322 20.17 21.18 9.38
C ALA A 322 18.96 21.71 8.59
N ALA A 323 18.61 21.04 7.49
CA ALA A 323 17.44 21.37 6.67
C ALA A 323 16.10 20.96 7.32
N ASN A 324 16.08 19.89 8.14
CA ASN A 324 14.88 19.32 8.73
C ASN A 324 15.04 19.06 10.24
N PRO A 325 14.60 20.00 11.10
CA PRO A 325 14.75 19.89 12.55
C PRO A 325 14.08 18.66 13.18
N ALA A 326 13.09 18.06 12.49
CA ALA A 326 12.40 16.85 12.95
C ALA A 326 13.36 15.67 13.16
N TYR A 327 14.48 15.62 12.42
CA TYR A 327 15.45 14.53 12.51
C TYR A 327 16.49 14.71 13.63
N LYS A 328 16.53 15.88 14.27
CA LYS A 328 17.57 16.24 15.25
C LYS A 328 17.66 15.27 16.42
N LYS A 329 16.52 14.80 16.94
CA LYS A 329 16.47 13.86 18.07
C LYS A 329 17.05 12.49 17.69
N THR A 330 16.58 11.92 16.58
CA THR A 330 17.03 10.60 16.11
C THR A 330 18.51 10.64 15.72
N TYR A 331 18.95 11.70 15.04
CA TYR A 331 20.35 11.91 14.70
C TYR A 331 21.24 12.00 15.95
N GLY A 332 20.86 12.81 16.95
CA GLY A 332 21.65 12.96 18.17
C GLY A 332 21.85 11.65 18.92
N ASN A 333 20.81 10.80 18.99
CA ASN A 333 20.92 9.48 19.59
C ASN A 333 21.92 8.59 18.86
N VAL A 334 21.90 8.58 17.52
CA VAL A 334 22.81 7.74 16.73
C VAL A 334 24.24 8.23 16.82
N ILE A 335 24.49 9.54 16.68
CA ILE A 335 25.83 10.12 16.81
C ILE A 335 26.47 9.79 18.15
N ASN A 336 25.70 9.84 19.24
CA ASN A 336 26.19 9.46 20.56
C ASN A 336 26.60 7.98 20.63
N CYS A 337 25.90 7.09 19.93
CA CYS A 337 26.23 5.66 19.89
C CYS A 337 27.46 5.34 19.04
N ILE A 338 27.74 6.13 18.00
CA ILE A 338 28.91 5.94 17.12
C ILE A 338 30.08 6.85 17.49
N LYS A 339 30.00 7.58 18.61
CA LYS A 339 31.00 8.59 18.99
C LYS A 339 32.42 8.03 19.07
N ASP A 340 32.58 6.85 19.66
CA ASP A 340 33.88 6.19 19.79
C ASP A 340 34.44 5.77 18.42
N ASP A 341 33.58 5.28 17.51
CA ASP A 341 33.94 4.95 16.13
C ASP A 341 34.29 6.23 15.32
N LEU A 342 33.67 7.37 15.66
CA LEU A 342 33.99 8.69 15.09
C LEU A 342 35.32 9.24 15.61
N GLU A 343 35.68 9.04 16.89
CA GLU A 343 36.97 9.48 17.43
C GLU A 343 38.15 8.78 16.72
N VAL A 344 37.97 7.50 16.35
CA VAL A 344 38.94 6.75 15.50
C VAL A 344 39.01 7.32 14.08
N LEU A 345 37.91 7.85 13.54
CA LEU A 345 37.89 8.55 12.25
C LEU A 345 38.64 9.89 12.31
N HIS A 346 38.44 10.68 13.36
CA HIS A 346 39.12 11.97 13.55
C HIS A 346 40.62 11.80 13.79
N GLY A 347 41.03 10.73 14.48
CA GLY A 347 42.45 10.40 14.68
C GLY A 347 43.19 9.99 13.40
N ASN A 348 42.48 9.65 12.33
CA ASN A 348 43.07 9.19 11.06
C ASN A 348 42.94 10.20 9.90
N LEU A 349 42.16 11.28 10.05
CA LEU A 349 41.96 12.30 9.02
C LEU A 349 41.80 13.69 9.68
N GLU A 350 42.80 14.56 9.51
CA GLU A 350 42.72 15.98 9.91
C GLU A 350 41.59 16.68 9.14
N GLY A 351 40.50 17.05 9.83
CA GLY A 351 39.55 18.04 9.34
C GLY A 351 38.06 17.70 9.48
N LEU A 352 37.52 17.76 10.70
CA LEU A 352 36.08 17.87 10.96
C LEU A 352 35.82 18.65 12.27
N GLU A 353 36.09 19.96 12.28
CA GLU A 353 35.88 20.85 13.46
C GLU A 353 34.39 21.12 13.81
N ASN A 354 33.43 20.49 13.12
CA ASN A 354 31.99 20.82 13.22
C ASN A 354 31.13 19.83 14.02
N ILE A 355 31.69 18.75 14.57
CA ILE A 355 30.90 17.79 15.38
C ILE A 355 30.85 18.20 16.86
N ASP A 356 31.92 18.78 17.40
CA ASP A 356 32.00 19.19 18.81
C ASP A 356 31.01 20.31 19.17
N THR A 357 30.70 21.20 18.22
CA THR A 357 29.68 22.24 18.40
C THR A 357 28.26 21.68 18.46
N PHE A 358 28.00 20.49 17.92
CA PHE A 358 26.69 19.84 17.95
C PHE A 358 26.48 19.00 19.22
N ILE A 359 27.52 18.31 19.69
CA ILE A 359 27.49 17.51 20.93
C ILE A 359 27.30 18.42 22.16
N ALA A 360 27.93 19.60 22.19
CA ALA A 360 27.80 20.57 23.27
C ALA A 360 26.36 21.07 23.51
N GLY A 361 25.45 20.93 22.54
CA GLY A 361 24.05 21.34 22.64
C GLY A 361 23.10 20.32 23.26
N THR A 362 23.57 19.13 23.66
CA THR A 362 22.70 18.04 24.15
C THR A 362 23.00 17.55 25.57
N SER A 363 23.86 18.22 26.34
CA SER A 363 24.09 17.84 27.74
C SER A 363 22.90 18.23 28.63
N PRO A 364 22.20 17.29 29.29
CA PRO A 364 21.42 17.60 30.47
C PRO A 364 22.40 17.62 31.64
N LYS A 365 22.66 18.81 32.19
CA LYS A 365 23.18 18.91 33.56
C LYS A 365 22.12 18.38 34.52
N GLN A 366 22.17 17.09 34.86
CA GLN A 366 21.56 16.58 36.09
C GLN A 366 22.59 15.71 36.83
N LYS A 367 23.34 16.39 37.70
CA LYS A 367 23.90 15.80 38.91
C LYS A 367 22.73 15.60 39.88
N GLY A 368 22.55 14.37 40.38
CA GLY A 368 21.96 14.15 41.70
C GLY A 368 20.87 13.09 41.80
N ARG A 369 21.23 12.02 42.53
CA ARG A 369 20.36 11.16 43.36
C ARG A 369 19.34 10.26 42.66
N TRP A 370 19.68 8.98 42.64
CA TRP A 370 18.71 7.90 42.83
C TRP A 370 18.58 7.67 44.34
N ASP A 371 17.41 7.99 44.88
CA ASP A 371 16.82 7.41 46.08
C ASP A 371 15.30 7.36 45.86
N ILE A 372 14.72 6.19 46.19
CA ILE A 372 13.35 5.67 45.98
C ILE A 372 13.15 4.85 44.70
#